data_AF-A0A0C1BXL8-F1
#
_entry.id   AF-A0A0C1BXL8-F1
#
_cell.length_a   1.000
_cell.length_b   1.000
_cell.length_c   1.000
_cell.angle_alpha   90.00
_cell.angle_beta   90.00
_cell.angle_gamma   90.00
#
_symmetry.space_group_name_H-M   'P 1'
#
loop_
_entity.id
_entity.type
_entity.pdbx_description
1 polymer ?
#
loop_
_entity_poly.entity_id
_entity_poly.type
_entity_poly.pdbx_seq_one_letter_code
_entity_poly.pdbx_strand_id
1 'polypeptide(L)'
;MSWITILKRREGYRKAFANFDPKKVAAFGEDKIAALMLDEGIIRNKLKIQSAVTNAKLFLDIQKEFGSFDAYVWQFVGGSPLQNRRTSIRDVPAETPESQALSRDLRKRGFKFVGPTVMYAHMQATGLVNDHTIDCFRYSQLCS
;
A
#
# COMPACT_ATOMS: atom_id res chain seq x y z
N MET A 1 -0.65 6.81 -14.70
CA MET A 1 -1.09 7.75 -13.64
C MET A 1 0.07 7.95 -12.70
N SER A 2 0.43 9.19 -12.39
CA SER A 2 1.57 9.49 -11.52
C SER A 2 1.15 9.53 -10.03
N TRP A 3 2.12 9.37 -9.14
CA TRP A 3 1.89 9.43 -7.69
C TRP A 3 1.32 10.79 -7.25
N ILE A 4 1.79 11.89 -7.84
CA ILE A 4 1.31 13.24 -7.53
C ILE A 4 -0.19 13.41 -7.83
N THR A 5 -0.73 12.74 -8.86
CA THR A 5 -2.18 12.74 -9.12
C THR A 5 -2.96 12.12 -7.98
N ILE A 6 -2.47 11.02 -7.40
CA ILE A 6 -3.11 10.37 -6.25
C ILE A 6 -2.96 11.23 -5.00
N LEU A 7 -1.78 11.82 -4.77
CA LEU A 7 -1.53 12.65 -3.60
C LEU A 7 -2.43 13.89 -3.56
N LYS A 8 -2.65 14.55 -4.70
CA LYS A 8 -3.59 15.68 -4.84
C LYS A 8 -5.04 15.29 -4.54
N ARG A 9 -5.41 14.01 -4.66
CA ARG A 9 -6.75 13.47 -4.38
C ARG A 9 -6.87 12.83 -3.00
N ARG A 10 -5.82 12.88 -2.17
CA ARG A 10 -5.77 12.14 -0.89
C ARG A 10 -6.93 12.47 0.06
N GLU A 11 -7.30 13.75 0.19
CA GLU A 11 -8.46 14.12 1.01
C GLU A 11 -9.78 13.60 0.44
N GLY A 12 -9.92 13.59 -0.88
CA GLY A 12 -11.06 12.98 -1.56
C GLY A 12 -11.17 11.49 -1.21
N TYR A 13 -10.05 10.75 -1.31
CA TYR A 13 -10.01 9.35 -0.90
C TYR A 13 -10.34 9.13 0.59
N ARG A 14 -9.81 9.96 1.49
CA ARG A 14 -10.14 9.87 2.92
C ARG A 14 -11.64 10.01 3.16
N LYS A 15 -12.27 11.04 2.60
CA LYS A 15 -13.73 11.25 2.72
C LYS A 15 -14.52 10.09 2.11
N ALA A 16 -14.16 9.70 0.88
CA ALA A 16 -14.83 8.65 0.12
C ALA A 16 -14.79 7.29 0.82
N PHE A 17 -13.65 6.94 1.43
CA PHE A 17 -13.40 5.65 2.06
C PHE A 17 -13.37 5.73 3.60
N ALA A 18 -14.18 6.60 4.20
CA ALA A 18 -14.37 6.67 5.65
C ALA A 18 -13.06 6.74 6.47
N ASN A 19 -12.14 7.61 6.06
CA ASN A 19 -10.79 7.76 6.58
C ASN A 19 -9.95 6.47 6.58
N PHE A 20 -10.25 5.56 5.63
CA PHE A 20 -9.65 4.24 5.51
C PHE A 20 -9.90 3.31 6.70
N ASP A 21 -10.97 3.52 7.47
CA ASP A 21 -11.42 2.56 8.48
C ASP A 21 -11.79 1.22 7.81
N PRO A 22 -11.04 0.14 8.03
CA PRO A 22 -11.23 -1.11 7.30
C PRO A 22 -12.58 -1.76 7.62
N LYS A 23 -13.12 -1.58 8.83
CA LYS A 23 -14.43 -2.14 9.20
C LYS A 23 -15.55 -1.45 8.43
N LYS A 24 -15.48 -0.12 8.30
CA LYS A 24 -16.46 0.66 7.54
C LYS A 24 -16.36 0.38 6.04
N VAL A 25 -15.15 0.37 5.49
CA VAL A 25 -14.92 0.13 4.05
C VAL A 25 -15.32 -1.29 3.66
N ALA A 26 -15.05 -2.28 4.50
CA ALA A 26 -15.47 -3.67 4.28
C ALA A 26 -17.00 -3.84 4.18
N ALA A 27 -17.77 -2.94 4.81
CA ALA A 27 -19.24 -2.96 4.80
C ALA A 27 -19.86 -2.21 3.61
N PHE A 28 -19.07 -1.59 2.72
CA PHE A 28 -19.61 -0.89 1.57
C PHE A 28 -20.32 -1.86 0.61
N GLY A 29 -21.63 -1.65 0.44
CA GLY A 29 -22.46 -2.35 -0.54
C GLY A 29 -22.45 -1.71 -1.93
N GLU A 30 -23.27 -2.26 -2.83
CA GLU A 30 -23.33 -1.83 -4.23
C GLU A 30 -23.74 -0.36 -4.40
N ASP A 31 -24.70 0.13 -3.61
CA ASP A 31 -25.15 1.53 -3.64
C ASP A 31 -24.01 2.50 -3.32
N LYS A 32 -23.19 2.17 -2.32
CA LYS A 32 -22.04 2.98 -1.96
C LYS A 32 -21.00 2.96 -3.08
N ILE A 33 -20.76 1.81 -3.71
CA ILE A 33 -19.85 1.69 -4.85
C ILE A 33 -20.36 2.51 -6.04
N ALA A 34 -21.67 2.48 -6.31
CA ALA A 34 -22.29 3.29 -7.36
C ALA A 34 -22.17 4.79 -7.08
N ALA A 35 -22.38 5.23 -5.84
CA ALA A 35 -22.16 6.62 -5.44
C ALA A 35 -20.69 7.04 -5.60
N LEU A 36 -19.74 6.19 -5.22
CA LEU A 36 -18.31 6.44 -5.38
C LEU A 36 -17.88 6.55 -6.85
N MET A 37 -18.57 5.88 -7.77
CA MET A 37 -18.33 6.02 -9.20
C MET A 37 -18.68 7.41 -9.74
N LEU A 38 -19.41 8.23 -8.99
CA LEU A 38 -19.74 9.61 -9.35
C LEU A 38 -18.84 10.65 -8.66
N ASP A 39 -18.05 10.25 -7.66
CA ASP A 39 -17.21 11.15 -6.87
C ASP A 39 -15.95 11.58 -7.65
N GLU A 40 -15.88 12.87 -7.98
CA GLU A 40 -14.76 13.47 -8.72
C GLU A 40 -13.50 13.66 -7.87
N GLY A 41 -13.65 13.60 -6.54
CA GLY A 41 -12.55 13.64 -5.56
C GLY A 41 -11.65 12.41 -5.62
N ILE A 42 -12.08 11.33 -6.28
CA ILE A 42 -11.31 10.09 -6.44
C ILE A 42 -11.18 9.68 -7.90
N ILE A 43 -10.34 8.67 -8.17
CA ILE A 43 -10.30 8.06 -9.50
C ILE A 43 -11.51 7.13 -9.66
N ARG A 44 -12.42 7.50 -10.55
CA ARG A 44 -13.65 6.77 -10.90
C ARG A 44 -13.35 5.51 -11.73
N ASN A 45 -12.78 4.50 -11.08
CA ASN A 45 -12.51 3.19 -11.66
C ASN A 45 -13.19 2.10 -10.82
N LYS A 46 -14.18 1.43 -11.41
CA LYS A 46 -15.03 0.44 -10.72
C LYS A 46 -14.24 -0.68 -10.06
N LEU A 47 -13.26 -1.24 -10.78
CA LEU A 47 -12.43 -2.33 -10.27
C LEU A 47 -11.58 -1.89 -9.07
N LYS A 48 -11.00 -0.68 -9.11
CA LYS A 48 -10.22 -0.14 -7.99
C LYS A 48 -11.10 0.17 -6.77
N ILE A 49 -12.29 0.71 -6.97
CA ILE A 49 -13.23 0.98 -5.86
C ILE A 49 -13.65 -0.35 -5.22
N GLN A 50 -14.06 -1.33 -6.02
CA GLN A 50 -14.42 -2.68 -5.53
C GLN A 50 -13.24 -3.34 -4.81
N SER A 51 -12.01 -3.18 -5.33
CA SER A 51 -10.82 -3.75 -4.70
C SER A 51 -10.56 -3.19 -3.30
N ALA A 52 -10.87 -1.92 -3.03
CA ALA A 52 -10.71 -1.35 -1.70
C ALA A 52 -11.62 -2.04 -0.67
N VAL A 53 -12.85 -2.38 -1.06
CA VAL A 53 -13.81 -3.12 -0.22
C VAL A 53 -13.31 -4.54 0.02
N THR A 54 -12.90 -5.25 -1.04
CA THR A 54 -12.34 -6.61 -0.92
C THR A 54 -11.08 -6.62 -0.05
N ASN A 55 -10.14 -5.71 -0.30
CA ASN A 55 -8.89 -5.61 0.45
C ASN A 55 -9.15 -5.25 1.92
N ALA A 56 -10.15 -4.41 2.23
CA ALA A 56 -10.51 -4.10 3.61
C ALA A 56 -11.02 -5.33 4.39
N LYS A 57 -11.81 -6.21 3.75
CA LYS A 57 -12.24 -7.48 4.36
C LYS A 57 -11.04 -8.38 4.67
N LEU A 58 -10.18 -8.58 3.68
CA LEU A 58 -8.99 -9.44 3.81
C LEU A 58 -7.95 -8.86 4.78
N PHE A 59 -7.86 -7.54 4.89
CA PHE A 59 -7.04 -6.86 5.88
C PHE A 59 -7.49 -7.20 7.31
N LEU A 60 -8.80 -7.19 7.57
CA LEU A 60 -9.35 -7.58 8.86
C LEU A 60 -9.07 -9.07 9.17
N ASP A 61 -9.08 -9.93 8.16
CA ASP A 61 -8.74 -11.35 8.34
C ASP A 61 -7.25 -11.55 8.67
N ILE A 62 -6.35 -10.81 8.00
CA ILE A 62 -4.93 -10.76 8.38
C ILE A 62 -4.77 -10.28 9.83
N GLN A 63 -5.51 -9.25 10.26
CA GLN A 63 -5.42 -8.80 11.65
C GLN A 63 -5.85 -9.87 12.65
N LYS A 64 -6.81 -10.75 12.32
CA LYS A 64 -7.18 -11.88 13.18
C LYS A 64 -6.08 -12.95 13.24
N GLU A 65 -5.43 -13.23 12.12
CA GLU A 65 -4.41 -14.28 12.00
C GLU A 65 -3.06 -13.86 12.61
N PHE A 66 -2.64 -12.62 12.37
CA PHE A 66 -1.31 -12.11 12.75
C PHE A 66 -1.35 -11.08 13.89
N GLY A 67 -2.52 -10.83 14.48
CA GLY A 67 -2.77 -9.78 15.48
C GLY A 67 -2.84 -8.37 14.88
N SER A 68 -2.01 -8.05 13.89
CA SER A 68 -2.08 -6.80 13.14
C SER A 68 -1.55 -6.94 11.71
N PHE A 69 -1.95 -6.04 10.82
CA PHE A 69 -1.38 -5.97 9.47
C PHE A 69 0.08 -5.50 9.50
N ASP A 70 0.45 -4.68 10.48
CA ASP A 70 1.82 -4.20 10.68
C ASP A 70 2.77 -5.37 10.97
N ALA A 71 2.46 -6.18 12.00
CA ALA A 71 3.23 -7.39 12.32
C ALA A 71 3.33 -8.35 11.11
N TYR A 72 2.26 -8.47 10.34
CA TYR A 72 2.25 -9.26 9.11
C TYR A 72 3.19 -8.73 8.03
N VAL A 73 3.25 -7.42 7.76
CA VAL A 73 4.12 -6.90 6.68
C VAL A 73 5.60 -6.85 7.08
N TRP A 74 5.90 -6.61 8.36
CA TRP A 74 7.29 -6.56 8.84
C TRP A 74 8.03 -7.89 8.73
N GLN A 75 7.32 -9.03 8.72
CA GLN A 75 7.96 -10.34 8.56
C GLN A 75 8.68 -10.48 7.21
N PHE A 76 8.25 -9.75 6.17
CA PHE A 76 8.84 -9.82 4.82
C PHE A 76 10.19 -9.11 4.72
N VAL A 77 10.58 -8.36 5.75
CA VAL A 77 11.88 -7.68 5.85
C VAL A 77 12.64 -8.08 7.12
N GLY A 78 12.22 -9.17 7.79
CA GLY A 78 12.88 -9.67 8.99
C GLY A 78 12.67 -8.81 10.24
N GLY A 79 11.61 -7.98 10.28
CA GLY A 79 11.24 -7.20 11.47
C GLY A 79 11.90 -5.83 11.61
N SER A 80 12.78 -5.45 10.68
CA SER A 80 13.46 -4.14 10.69
C SER A 80 13.60 -3.58 9.26
N PRO A 81 13.71 -2.25 9.08
CA PRO A 81 13.87 -1.66 7.76
C PRO A 81 15.10 -2.20 7.03
N LEU A 82 14.96 -2.55 5.74
CA LEU A 82 16.10 -2.85 4.89
C LEU A 82 16.81 -1.55 4.49
N GLN A 83 18.06 -1.39 4.91
CA GLN A 83 18.86 -0.20 4.66
C GLN A 83 19.62 -0.33 3.34
N ASN A 84 19.04 0.16 2.24
CA ASN A 84 19.68 0.08 0.92
C ASN A 84 20.70 1.21 0.74
N ARG A 85 21.91 0.91 0.28
CA ARG A 85 22.98 1.91 0.03
C ARG A 85 23.01 2.37 -1.43
N ARG A 86 21.89 2.90 -1.92
CA ARG A 86 21.75 3.31 -3.34
C ARG A 86 22.54 4.58 -3.61
N THR A 87 23.36 4.61 -4.66
CA THR A 87 24.13 5.81 -5.02
C THR A 87 23.34 6.76 -5.93
N SER A 88 22.40 6.22 -6.70
CA SER A 88 21.56 6.96 -7.62
C SER A 88 20.13 6.41 -7.61
N ILE A 89 19.16 7.25 -7.97
CA ILE A 89 17.77 6.82 -8.20
C ILE A 89 17.67 5.74 -9.29
N ARG A 90 18.63 5.69 -10.22
CA ARG A 90 18.71 4.65 -11.26
C ARG A 90 19.04 3.26 -10.69
N ASP A 91 19.62 3.21 -9.49
CA ASP A 91 19.96 1.97 -8.80
C ASP A 91 18.78 1.39 -8.03
N VAL A 92 17.67 2.14 -7.92
CA VAL A 92 16.44 1.69 -7.26
C VAL A 92 15.66 0.79 -8.22
N PRO A 93 15.47 -0.49 -7.89
CA PRO A 93 14.76 -1.42 -8.78
C PRO A 93 13.25 -1.13 -8.79
N ALA A 94 12.54 -1.68 -9.77
CA ALA A 94 11.08 -1.61 -9.80
C ALA A 94 10.41 -2.59 -8.82
N GLU A 95 11.09 -3.69 -8.49
CA GLU A 95 10.64 -4.74 -7.58
C GLU A 95 11.84 -5.46 -6.95
N THR A 96 11.62 -6.16 -5.84
CA THR A 96 12.65 -6.93 -5.12
C THR A 96 12.12 -8.31 -4.74
N PRO A 97 12.99 -9.26 -4.33
CA PRO A 97 12.52 -10.55 -3.81
C PRO A 97 11.49 -10.44 -2.69
N GLU A 98 11.66 -9.46 -1.79
CA GLU A 98 10.73 -9.18 -0.68
C GLU A 98 9.39 -8.66 -1.18
N SER A 99 9.40 -7.71 -2.14
CA SER A 99 8.16 -7.19 -2.70
C SER A 99 7.40 -8.23 -3.51
N GLN A 100 8.11 -9.12 -4.20
CA GLN A 100 7.55 -10.29 -4.87
C GLN A 100 6.94 -11.27 -3.87
N ALA A 101 7.61 -11.54 -2.74
CA ALA A 101 7.10 -12.42 -1.69
C ALA A 101 5.81 -11.84 -1.06
N LEU A 102 5.82 -10.57 -0.67
CA LEU A 102 4.65 -9.88 -0.12
C LEU A 102 3.48 -9.85 -1.12
N SER A 103 3.74 -9.48 -2.38
CA SER A 103 2.74 -9.51 -3.45
C SER A 103 2.15 -10.90 -3.64
N ARG A 104 2.99 -11.94 -3.67
CA ARG A 104 2.56 -13.33 -3.87
C ARG A 104 1.62 -13.78 -2.75
N ASP A 105 1.98 -13.49 -1.50
CA ASP A 105 1.18 -13.89 -0.35
C ASP A 105 -0.16 -13.12 -0.29
N LEU A 106 -0.15 -11.80 -0.46
CA LEU A 106 -1.37 -10.99 -0.53
C LEU A 106 -2.29 -11.45 -1.68
N ARG A 107 -1.73 -11.76 -2.86
CA ARG A 107 -2.50 -12.30 -3.99
C ARG A 107 -3.10 -13.66 -3.67
N LYS A 108 -2.35 -14.55 -3.01
CA LYS A 108 -2.84 -15.86 -2.55
C LYS A 108 -4.00 -15.70 -1.57
N ARG A 109 -3.98 -14.67 -0.73
CA ARG A 109 -5.06 -14.28 0.19
C ARG A 109 -6.24 -13.59 -0.50
N GLY A 110 -6.12 -13.27 -1.79
CA GLY A 110 -7.20 -12.70 -2.59
C GLY A 110 -7.17 -11.18 -2.75
N PHE A 111 -6.17 -10.49 -2.20
CA PHE A 111 -6.01 -9.04 -2.39
C PHE A 111 -5.89 -8.71 -3.88
N LYS A 112 -6.38 -7.53 -4.23
CA LYS A 112 -6.42 -7.02 -5.60
C LYS A 112 -5.54 -5.77 -5.72
N PHE A 113 -4.97 -5.54 -6.90
CA PHE A 113 -4.06 -4.42 -7.20
C PHE A 113 -2.79 -4.38 -6.31
N VAL A 114 -2.29 -5.55 -5.91
CA VAL A 114 -1.11 -5.73 -5.05
C VAL A 114 0.06 -6.39 -5.80
N GLY A 115 0.35 -5.96 -7.03
CA GLY A 115 1.48 -6.51 -7.79
C GLY A 115 2.84 -6.14 -7.18
N PRO A 116 3.94 -6.84 -7.55
CA PRO A 116 5.25 -6.65 -6.90
C PRO A 116 5.79 -5.22 -6.96
N THR A 117 5.59 -4.51 -8.08
CA THR A 117 5.95 -3.09 -8.20
C THR A 117 5.14 -2.19 -7.27
N VAL A 118 3.83 -2.47 -7.11
CA VAL A 118 2.96 -1.71 -6.19
C VAL A 118 3.37 -1.98 -4.74
N MET A 119 3.73 -3.23 -4.42
CA MET A 119 4.20 -3.61 -3.09
C MET A 119 5.57 -3.03 -2.78
N TYR A 120 6.48 -2.94 -3.75
CA TYR A 120 7.76 -2.28 -3.53
C TYR A 120 7.59 -0.79 -3.26
N ALA A 121 6.75 -0.10 -4.05
CA ALA A 121 6.40 1.29 -3.79
C ALA A 121 5.72 1.48 -2.42
N HIS A 122 4.89 0.52 -1.98
CA HIS A 122 4.32 0.52 -0.64
C HIS A 122 5.40 0.40 0.44
N MET A 123 6.29 -0.59 0.32
CA MET A 123 7.41 -0.81 1.25
C MET A 123 8.30 0.42 1.40
N GLN A 124 8.59 1.10 0.29
CA GLN A 124 9.33 2.38 0.30
C GLN A 124 8.56 3.47 1.05
N ALA A 125 7.26 3.61 0.77
CA ALA A 125 6.42 4.66 1.36
C ALA A 125 6.14 4.47 2.86
N THR A 126 6.16 3.23 3.35
CA THR A 126 5.91 2.89 4.76
C THR A 126 7.19 2.60 5.54
N GLY A 127 8.37 2.68 4.92
CA GLY A 127 9.65 2.54 5.60
C GLY A 127 10.06 1.09 5.89
N LEU A 128 9.44 0.09 5.24
CA LEU A 128 9.96 -1.29 5.28
C LEU A 128 11.32 -1.38 4.58
N VAL A 129 11.57 -0.49 3.62
CA VAL A 129 12.88 -0.30 2.99
C VAL A 129 13.24 1.17 3.00
N ASN A 130 14.50 1.47 3.25
CA ASN A 130 15.06 2.80 3.09
C ASN A 130 15.79 2.87 1.74
N ASP A 131 15.13 3.46 0.74
CA ASP A 131 15.66 3.67 -0.61
C ASP A 131 16.08 5.12 -0.88
N HIS A 132 16.20 5.94 0.16
CA HIS A 132 16.89 7.21 0.01
C HIS A 132 18.31 6.94 -0.52
N THR A 133 18.75 7.71 -1.52
CA THR A 133 20.14 7.64 -1.98
C THR A 133 21.07 8.09 -0.86
N ILE A 134 22.30 7.57 -0.84
CA ILE A 134 23.24 7.81 0.26
C ILE A 134 23.62 9.29 0.45
N ASP A 135 23.45 10.11 -0.59
CA ASP A 135 23.66 11.56 -0.58
C ASP A 135 22.42 12.35 -0.13
N CYS A 136 21.26 11.70 0.02
CA CYS A 136 20.07 12.32 0.55
C CYS A 136 20.23 12.57 2.06
N PHE A 137 19.93 13.81 2.50
CA PHE A 137 20.00 14.19 3.92
C PHE A 137 19.13 13.33 4.86
N ARG A 138 18.12 12.62 4.31
CA ARG A 138 17.26 11.69 5.04
C ARG A 138 17.88 10.31 5.24
N TYR A 139 18.84 9.90 4.41
CA TYR A 139 19.38 8.55 4.44
C TYR A 139 19.94 8.19 5.82
N SER A 140 20.87 8.99 6.33
CA SER A 140 21.48 8.79 7.64
C SER A 140 20.50 8.95 8.80
N GLN A 141 19.46 9.78 8.66
CA GLN A 141 18.42 9.97 9.68
C GLN A 141 17.53 8.73 9.86
N LEU A 142 17.44 7.88 8.83
CA LEU A 142 16.59 6.68 8.79
C LEU A 142 17.40 5.38 8.96
N CYS A 143 18.74 5.46 8.98
CA CYS A 143 19.63 4.39 9.35
C CYS A 143 19.76 4.32 10.89
N SER A 144 18.72 3.84 11.56
CA SER A 144 18.72 3.55 13.01
C SER A 144 18.39 2.10 13.26
#